data_AF-A0A6M1LCC3-F1
#
_entry.id   AF-A0A6M1LCC3-F1
#
_cell.length_a   1.000
_cell.length_b   1.000
_cell.length_c   1.000
_cell.angle_alpha   90.00
_cell.angle_beta   90.00
_cell.angle_gamma   90.00
#
_symmetry.space_group_name_H-M   'P 1'
#
loop_
_entity.id
_entity.type
_entity.pdbx_description
1 polymer ?
#
loop_
_entity_poly.entity_id
_entity_poly.type
_entity_poly.pdbx_seq_one_letter_code
_entity_poly.pdbx_strand_id
1 'polypeptide(L)'
;MQYRNANYIVAGLLVQKVTGRPISEVITNKILKPVGLHETYWPGVGDKTIRRPHAKGYLPDPETMKWVDTTQVDPSIAWAAGQMISTPSDLNKFLVALQNGKLIKPATLAEMRDSKVFLPGGEAFPDLVWQYGLGATGYDLSCGGRAWGHGGDIDGYSSRSAITSDGRAVTIVVTAATSPVPDGIFRVLDAFDAALCAGR
;
A
#
# COMPACT_ATOMS: atom_id res chain seq x y z
N MET A 1 16.83 9.89 6.82
CA MET A 1 15.47 10.14 6.30
C MET A 1 14.49 9.30 7.11
N GLN A 2 13.25 9.76 7.34
CA GLN A 2 12.24 9.01 8.10
C GLN A 2 10.89 9.04 7.35
N TYR A 3 10.15 7.93 7.39
CA TYR A 3 8.80 7.86 6.86
C TYR A 3 7.85 8.71 7.72
N ARG A 4 7.02 9.57 7.08
CA ARG A 4 6.07 10.43 7.77
C ARG A 4 4.78 10.54 6.95
N ASN A 5 3.66 10.07 7.50
CA ASN A 5 2.33 10.19 6.87
C ASN A 5 1.97 11.65 6.53
N ALA A 6 2.41 12.61 7.36
CA ALA A 6 2.21 14.04 7.11
C ALA A 6 2.69 14.49 5.72
N ASN A 7 3.74 13.86 5.16
CA ASN A 7 4.24 14.19 3.83
C ASN A 7 3.19 13.87 2.74
N TYR A 8 2.44 12.79 2.89
CA TYR A 8 1.37 12.42 1.96
C TYR A 8 0.11 13.25 2.14
N ILE A 9 -0.15 13.74 3.36
CA ILE A 9 -1.19 14.76 3.60
C ILE A 9 -0.85 16.04 2.82
N VAL A 10 0.39 16.52 2.92
CA VAL A 10 0.85 17.70 2.16
C VAL A 10 0.77 17.45 0.66
N ALA A 11 1.19 16.28 0.18
CA ALA A 11 1.08 15.91 -1.23
C ALA A 11 -0.38 15.95 -1.71
N GLY A 12 -1.31 15.42 -0.92
CA GLY A 12 -2.73 15.46 -1.24
C GLY A 12 -3.30 16.88 -1.28
N LEU A 13 -2.90 17.74 -0.33
CA LEU A 13 -3.29 19.16 -0.33
C LEU A 13 -2.73 19.91 -1.54
N LEU A 14 -1.49 19.61 -1.95
CA LEU A 14 -0.87 20.18 -3.14
C LEU A 14 -1.64 19.78 -4.41
N VAL A 15 -2.04 18.51 -4.53
CA VAL A 15 -2.89 18.03 -5.63
C VAL A 15 -4.19 18.85 -5.69
N GLN A 16 -4.87 19.06 -4.55
CA GLN A 16 -6.09 19.88 -4.54
C GLN A 16 -5.82 21.32 -4.94
N LYS A 17 -4.73 21.91 -4.43
CA LYS A 17 -4.35 23.30 -4.73
C LYS A 17 -4.06 23.53 -6.20
N VAL A 18 -3.34 22.61 -6.84
CA VAL A 18 -2.94 22.71 -8.25
C VAL A 18 -4.09 22.40 -9.20
N THR A 19 -4.97 21.46 -8.83
CA THR A 19 -6.08 21.04 -9.71
C THR A 19 -7.36 21.84 -9.49
N GLY A 20 -7.53 22.49 -8.33
CA GLY A 20 -8.78 23.12 -7.93
C GLY A 20 -9.91 22.11 -7.66
N ARG A 21 -9.59 20.82 -7.50
CA ARG A 21 -10.55 19.73 -7.31
C ARG A 21 -10.27 18.96 -6.01
N PRO A 22 -11.30 18.36 -5.39
CA PRO A 22 -11.10 17.40 -4.29
C PRO A 22 -10.20 16.24 -4.73
N ILE A 23 -9.30 15.81 -3.86
CA ILE A 23 -8.34 14.75 -4.20
C ILE A 23 -9.04 13.43 -4.58
N SER A 24 -10.17 13.12 -3.94
CA SER A 24 -10.99 11.94 -4.23
C SER A 24 -11.49 11.94 -5.68
N GLU A 25 -11.87 13.11 -6.20
CA GLU A 25 -12.28 13.31 -7.60
C GLU A 25 -11.08 13.11 -8.54
N VAL A 26 -9.93 13.70 -8.20
CA VAL A 26 -8.70 13.58 -9.00
C VAL A 26 -8.27 12.12 -9.13
N ILE A 27 -8.19 11.39 -8.01
CA ILE A 27 -7.84 9.96 -7.98
C ILE A 27 -8.85 9.14 -8.78
N THR A 28 -10.15 9.35 -8.55
CA THR A 28 -11.20 8.61 -9.24
C THR A 28 -11.12 8.79 -10.75
N ASN A 29 -10.95 10.02 -11.23
CA ASN A 29 -11.01 10.33 -12.65
C ASN A 29 -9.68 10.10 -13.38
N LYS A 30 -8.53 10.27 -12.72
CA LYS A 30 -7.21 10.09 -13.34
C LYS A 30 -6.62 8.69 -13.16
N ILE A 31 -7.07 7.91 -12.18
CA ILE A 31 -6.49 6.61 -11.85
C ILE A 31 -7.55 5.50 -11.90
N LEU A 32 -8.60 5.60 -11.08
CA LEU A 32 -9.52 4.47 -10.88
C LEU A 32 -10.32 4.15 -12.14
N LYS A 33 -11.00 5.15 -12.72
CA LYS A 33 -11.81 4.96 -13.94
C LYS A 33 -10.96 4.56 -15.16
N PRO A 34 -9.82 5.20 -15.48
CA PRO A 34 -9.01 4.82 -16.64
C PRO A 34 -8.46 3.40 -16.59
N VAL A 35 -8.24 2.86 -15.40
CA VAL A 35 -7.68 1.51 -15.19
C VAL A 35 -8.78 0.47 -14.90
N GLY A 36 -10.02 0.89 -14.68
CA GLY A 36 -11.14 -0.02 -14.40
C GLY A 36 -11.06 -0.66 -13.00
N LEU A 37 -10.68 0.15 -12.00
CA LEU A 37 -10.56 -0.27 -10.60
C LEU A 37 -11.91 -0.13 -9.89
N HIS A 38 -12.85 -1.02 -10.20
CA HIS A 38 -14.26 -0.90 -9.80
C HIS A 38 -14.52 -1.16 -8.32
N GLU A 39 -13.64 -1.90 -7.64
CA GLU A 39 -13.75 -2.23 -6.22
C GLU A 39 -12.81 -1.35 -5.38
N THR A 40 -12.17 -0.36 -6.01
CA THR A 40 -11.30 0.61 -5.35
C THR A 40 -12.02 1.94 -5.19
N TYR A 41 -12.00 2.52 -3.99
CA TYR A 41 -12.69 3.78 -3.74
C TYR A 41 -12.07 4.58 -2.59
N TRP A 42 -12.49 5.83 -2.53
CA TRP A 42 -12.16 6.78 -1.48
C TRP A 42 -13.38 6.91 -0.54
N PRO A 43 -13.31 6.39 0.70
CA PRO A 43 -14.40 6.51 1.66
C PRO A 43 -14.71 7.96 2.03
N GLY A 44 -15.95 8.23 2.45
CA GLY A 44 -16.32 9.54 2.99
C GLY A 44 -15.72 9.74 4.40
N VAL A 45 -15.58 10.99 4.84
CA VAL A 45 -15.25 11.29 6.24
C VAL A 45 -16.34 10.71 7.15
N GLY A 46 -15.95 9.95 8.18
CA GLY A 46 -16.90 9.27 9.06
C GLY A 46 -17.43 7.93 8.54
N ASP A 47 -17.08 7.52 7.31
CA ASP A 47 -17.50 6.22 6.76
C ASP A 47 -16.68 5.10 7.39
N LYS A 48 -17.35 4.24 8.16
CA LYS A 48 -16.75 3.09 8.85
C LYS A 48 -17.05 1.76 8.15
N THR A 49 -17.57 1.80 6.93
CA THR A 49 -18.10 0.62 6.24
C THR A 49 -17.25 0.22 5.04
N ILE A 50 -17.12 -1.10 4.84
CA ILE A 50 -16.54 -1.69 3.62
C ILE A 50 -17.68 -2.24 2.77
N ARG A 51 -17.81 -1.75 1.53
CA ARG A 51 -19.03 -1.90 0.69
C ARG A 51 -19.36 -3.33 0.26
N ARG A 52 -18.35 -4.17 0.06
CA ARG A 52 -18.48 -5.56 -0.42
C ARG A 52 -18.21 -6.54 0.71
N PRO A 53 -18.59 -7.83 0.58
CA PRO A 53 -18.11 -8.86 1.50
C PRO A 53 -16.59 -8.80 1.67
N HIS A 54 -16.16 -8.77 2.93
CA HIS A 54 -14.77 -8.59 3.32
C HIS A 54 -14.50 -9.43 4.57
N ALA A 55 -13.25 -9.84 4.74
CA ALA A 55 -12.80 -10.43 5.99
C ALA A 55 -12.78 -9.36 7.09
N LYS A 56 -13.02 -9.80 8.32
CA LYS A 56 -12.93 -8.92 9.50
C LYS A 56 -11.47 -8.63 9.83
N GLY A 57 -11.17 -7.38 10.15
CA GLY A 57 -9.86 -6.94 10.62
C GLY A 57 -9.75 -7.03 12.14
N TYR A 58 -8.58 -7.43 12.63
CA TYR A 58 -8.35 -7.63 14.06
C TYR A 58 -7.08 -6.94 14.57
N LEU A 59 -7.20 -6.30 15.73
CA LEU A 59 -6.09 -5.80 16.54
C LEU A 59 -6.17 -6.39 17.95
N PRO A 60 -5.03 -6.70 18.60
CA PRO A 60 -5.06 -7.01 20.02
C PRO A 60 -5.30 -5.75 20.82
N ASP A 61 -6.20 -5.85 21.77
CA ASP A 61 -6.40 -4.86 22.82
C ASP A 61 -5.08 -4.66 23.60
N PRO A 62 -4.55 -3.43 23.74
CA PRO A 62 -3.25 -3.19 24.36
C PRO A 62 -3.14 -3.62 25.82
N GLU A 63 -4.26 -3.69 26.55
CA GLU A 63 -4.28 -4.02 27.98
C GLU A 63 -4.45 -5.52 28.21
N THR A 64 -5.31 -6.16 27.42
CA THR A 64 -5.74 -7.55 27.62
C THR A 64 -5.13 -8.54 26.62
N MET A 65 -4.50 -8.04 25.56
CA MET A 65 -3.96 -8.81 24.43
C MET A 65 -4.98 -9.69 23.71
N LYS A 66 -6.28 -9.50 23.97
CA LYS A 66 -7.36 -10.19 23.27
C LYS A 66 -7.58 -9.56 21.91
N TRP A 67 -7.77 -10.39 20.89
CA TRP A 67 -8.09 -9.91 19.55
C TRP A 67 -9.50 -9.31 19.51
N VAL A 68 -9.57 -8.05 19.08
CA VAL A 68 -10.80 -7.26 18.93
C VAL A 68 -11.03 -7.01 17.44
N ASP A 69 -12.29 -7.14 17.03
CA ASP A 69 -12.74 -6.81 15.68
C ASP A 69 -12.70 -5.28 15.49
N THR A 70 -11.80 -4.81 14.63
CA THR A 70 -11.59 -3.39 14.30
C THR A 70 -12.04 -3.05 12.88
N THR A 71 -12.92 -3.87 12.31
CA THR A 71 -13.40 -3.70 10.93
C THR A 71 -14.05 -2.33 10.70
N GLN A 72 -14.73 -1.78 11.71
CA GLN A 72 -15.47 -0.52 11.63
C GLN A 72 -14.62 0.67 12.10
N VAL A 73 -13.55 0.97 11.37
CA VAL A 73 -12.70 2.15 11.57
C VAL A 73 -13.01 3.22 10.53
N ASP A 74 -12.98 4.49 10.92
CA ASP A 74 -13.04 5.61 9.98
C ASP A 74 -11.63 5.85 9.42
N PRO A 75 -11.37 5.51 8.15
CA PRO A 75 -10.02 5.59 7.59
C PRO A 75 -9.62 7.03 7.24
N SER A 76 -10.54 8.00 7.34
CA SER A 76 -10.27 9.40 6.98
C SER A 76 -9.17 10.04 7.82
N ILE A 77 -8.84 9.47 8.98
CA ILE A 77 -7.68 9.85 9.79
C ILE A 77 -6.34 9.72 9.04
N ALA A 78 -6.21 8.72 8.17
CA ALA A 78 -5.02 8.55 7.32
C ALA A 78 -5.06 9.46 6.09
N TRP A 79 -6.26 9.88 5.68
CA TRP A 79 -6.54 10.67 4.50
C TRP A 79 -5.74 10.22 3.25
N ALA A 80 -5.05 11.14 2.55
CA ALA A 80 -4.21 10.85 1.39
C ALA A 80 -3.00 9.93 1.68
N ALA A 81 -2.67 9.68 2.95
CA ALA A 81 -1.60 8.77 3.33
C ALA A 81 -2.02 7.30 3.36
N GLY A 82 -3.32 6.98 3.40
CA GLY A 82 -3.73 5.57 3.50
C GLY A 82 -5.22 5.25 3.59
N GLN A 83 -6.15 6.16 3.29
CA GLN A 83 -7.57 5.89 3.55
C GLN A 83 -8.30 5.02 2.52
N MET A 84 -7.66 4.71 1.39
CA MET A 84 -8.34 4.06 0.28
C MET A 84 -8.65 2.60 0.57
N ILE A 85 -9.81 2.14 0.11
CA ILE A 85 -10.22 0.73 0.15
C ILE A 85 -10.06 0.15 -1.25
N SER A 86 -9.55 -1.07 -1.34
CA SER A 86 -9.31 -1.77 -2.62
C SER A 86 -9.40 -3.29 -2.44
N THR A 87 -9.09 -4.03 -3.51
CA THR A 87 -8.96 -5.49 -3.52
C THR A 87 -7.58 -5.88 -4.05
N PRO A 88 -7.05 -7.07 -3.70
CA PRO A 88 -5.79 -7.55 -4.28
C PRO A 88 -5.77 -7.53 -5.81
N SER A 89 -6.89 -7.90 -6.44
CA SER A 89 -7.03 -7.88 -7.89
C SER A 89 -6.93 -6.47 -8.48
N ASP A 90 -7.57 -5.48 -7.87
CA ASP A 90 -7.49 -4.09 -8.35
C ASP A 90 -6.12 -3.46 -8.09
N LEU A 91 -5.47 -3.78 -6.96
CA LEU A 91 -4.10 -3.34 -6.69
C LEU A 91 -3.11 -3.92 -7.70
N ASN A 92 -3.25 -5.19 -8.08
CA ASN A 92 -2.46 -5.79 -9.15
C ASN A 92 -2.69 -5.10 -10.50
N LYS A 93 -3.95 -4.80 -10.87
CA LYS A 93 -4.25 -4.04 -12.10
C LYS A 93 -3.63 -2.65 -12.07
N PHE A 94 -3.68 -1.96 -10.93
CA PHE A 94 -3.05 -0.66 -10.74
C PHE A 94 -1.54 -0.74 -11.00
N LEU A 95 -0.85 -1.72 -10.40
CA LEU A 95 0.59 -1.91 -10.55
C LEU A 95 0.97 -2.20 -12.01
N VAL A 96 0.23 -3.07 -12.69
CA VAL A 96 0.45 -3.38 -14.12
C VAL A 96 0.23 -2.14 -14.98
N ALA A 97 -0.85 -1.37 -14.75
CA ALA A 97 -1.13 -0.15 -15.49
C ALA A 97 -0.07 0.93 -15.26
N LEU A 98 0.43 1.06 -14.02
CA LEU A 98 1.50 1.98 -13.67
C LEU A 98 2.81 1.59 -14.37
N GLN A 99 3.19 0.31 -14.28
CA GLN A 99 4.41 -0.25 -14.90
C GLN A 99 4.42 -0.08 -16.42
N ASN A 100 3.27 -0.28 -17.07
CA ASN A 100 3.15 -0.22 -18.53
C ASN A 100 2.94 1.21 -19.05
N GLY A 101 3.10 2.23 -18.20
CA GLY A 101 3.02 3.63 -18.60
C GLY A 101 1.62 4.13 -18.93
N LYS A 102 0.56 3.40 -18.53
CA LYS A 102 -0.84 3.80 -18.77
C LYS A 102 -1.24 5.00 -17.91
N LEU A 103 -0.65 5.13 -16.71
CA LEU A 103 -0.97 6.19 -15.74
C LEU A 103 -0.01 7.37 -15.82
N ILE A 104 1.27 7.11 -16.02
CA ILE A 104 2.34 8.12 -16.09
C ILE A 104 3.34 7.75 -17.17
N LYS A 105 4.08 8.74 -17.68
CA LYS A 105 5.11 8.50 -18.69
C LYS A 105 6.26 7.65 -18.11
N PRO A 106 6.96 6.85 -18.94
CA PRO A 106 8.09 6.04 -18.48
C PRO A 106 9.18 6.85 -17.74
N ALA A 107 9.45 8.09 -18.17
CA ALA A 107 10.40 8.97 -17.48
C ALA A 107 9.95 9.33 -16.05
N THR A 108 8.65 9.62 -15.85
CA THR A 108 8.08 9.90 -14.52
C THR A 108 8.06 8.64 -13.65
N LEU A 109 7.82 7.46 -14.25
CA LEU A 109 7.94 6.19 -13.53
C LEU A 109 9.38 5.91 -13.08
N ALA A 110 10.37 6.25 -13.92
CA ALA A 110 11.76 6.16 -13.56
C ALA A 110 12.09 7.10 -12.39
N GLU A 111 11.65 8.36 -12.45
CA GLU A 111 11.80 9.32 -11.34
C GLU A 111 11.14 8.82 -10.04
N MET A 112 9.95 8.21 -10.13
CA MET A 112 9.25 7.62 -8.99
C MET A 112 10.10 6.57 -8.26
N ARG A 113 11.00 5.88 -8.98
CA ARG A 113 11.83 4.77 -8.50
C ARG A 113 13.30 5.15 -8.31
N ASP A 114 13.72 6.29 -8.84
CA ASP A 114 15.10 6.75 -8.75
C ASP A 114 15.37 7.42 -7.40
N SER A 115 15.55 6.57 -6.39
CA SER A 115 15.88 7.02 -5.05
C SER A 115 17.10 6.31 -4.49
N LYS A 116 17.98 7.08 -3.85
CA LYS A 116 19.08 6.55 -3.03
C LYS A 116 18.74 6.60 -1.53
N VAL A 117 17.47 6.82 -1.21
CA VAL A 117 16.98 6.83 0.17
C VAL A 117 16.69 5.40 0.60
N PHE A 118 17.32 5.00 1.69
CA PHE A 118 17.06 3.75 2.38
C PHE A 118 16.48 4.07 3.77
N LEU A 119 15.33 3.49 4.07
CA LEU A 119 14.63 3.66 5.34
C LEU A 119 14.77 2.37 6.16
N PRO A 120 15.22 2.46 7.43
CA PRO A 120 15.22 1.30 8.32
C PRO A 120 13.78 0.90 8.67
N GLY A 121 13.56 -0.39 8.94
CA GLY A 121 12.28 -0.95 9.39
C GLY A 121 11.86 -0.53 10.80
N GLY A 122 12.71 0.26 11.48
CA GLY A 122 12.48 0.74 12.84
C GLY A 122 12.85 -0.28 13.90
N GLU A 123 12.56 0.04 15.16
CA GLU A 123 12.88 -0.82 16.31
C GLU A 123 12.20 -2.19 16.23
N ALA A 124 11.02 -2.26 15.61
CA ALA A 124 10.30 -3.52 15.42
C ALA A 124 10.99 -4.45 14.40
N PHE A 125 11.70 -3.89 13.41
CA PHE A 125 12.30 -4.63 12.30
C PHE A 125 13.69 -4.07 11.93
N PRO A 126 14.69 -4.19 12.83
CA PRO A 126 15.98 -3.52 12.68
C PRO A 126 16.77 -3.99 11.45
N ASP A 127 16.56 -5.23 11.03
CA ASP A 127 17.26 -5.84 9.89
C ASP A 127 16.58 -5.54 8.54
N LEU A 128 15.38 -4.94 8.55
CA LEU A 128 14.70 -4.57 7.32
C LEU A 128 15.14 -3.18 6.86
N VAL A 129 15.51 -3.07 5.59
CA VAL A 129 15.86 -1.80 4.96
C VAL A 129 15.13 -1.71 3.63
N TRP A 130 14.40 -0.61 3.45
CA TRP A 130 13.58 -0.38 2.28
C TRP A 130 14.13 0.77 1.46
N GLN A 131 14.38 0.55 0.17
CA GLN A 131 14.59 1.68 -0.74
C GLN A 131 13.27 2.40 -0.95
N TYR A 132 13.27 3.72 -0.83
CA TYR A 132 12.03 4.50 -0.84
C TYR A 132 12.10 5.65 -1.84
N GLY A 133 11.31 5.57 -2.91
CA GLY A 133 11.13 6.60 -3.93
C GLY A 133 9.93 7.51 -3.69
N LEU A 134 9.30 8.00 -4.75
CA LEU A 134 8.13 8.89 -4.66
C LEU A 134 6.86 8.05 -4.46
N GLY A 135 6.58 7.62 -3.23
CA GLY A 135 5.42 6.75 -2.94
C GLY A 135 5.59 5.31 -3.40
N ALA A 136 6.83 4.88 -3.66
CA ALA A 136 7.15 3.51 -4.03
C ALA A 136 8.32 2.97 -3.21
N THR A 137 8.17 1.75 -2.74
CA THR A 137 9.18 0.96 -2.06
C THR A 137 9.77 -0.05 -3.03
N GLY A 138 11.10 -0.18 -3.04
CA GLY A 138 11.83 -1.18 -3.80
C GLY A 138 12.21 -2.37 -2.92
N TYR A 139 11.96 -3.58 -3.40
CA TYR A 139 12.19 -4.86 -2.73
C TYR A 139 13.21 -5.68 -3.52
N ASP A 140 14.34 -6.02 -2.92
CA ASP A 140 15.26 -7.03 -3.48
C ASP A 140 14.67 -8.43 -3.23
N LEU A 141 14.69 -9.27 -4.25
CA LEU A 141 14.06 -10.58 -4.22
C LEU A 141 15.08 -11.69 -4.01
N SER A 142 14.69 -12.75 -3.29
CA SER A 142 15.55 -13.92 -3.03
C SER A 142 16.00 -14.62 -4.31
N CYS A 143 15.15 -14.65 -5.34
CA CYS A 143 15.44 -15.19 -6.67
C CYS A 143 16.22 -14.22 -7.59
N GLY A 144 16.65 -13.08 -7.07
CA GLY A 144 17.33 -12.03 -7.83
C GLY A 144 16.38 -11.09 -8.56
N GLY A 145 16.90 -9.90 -8.83
CA GLY A 145 16.13 -8.77 -9.37
C GLY A 145 15.36 -8.02 -8.29
N ARG A 146 14.49 -7.11 -8.74
CA ARG A 146 13.80 -6.16 -7.87
C ARG A 146 12.32 -6.06 -8.21
N ALA A 147 11.49 -5.88 -7.18
CA ALA A 147 10.09 -5.51 -7.30
C ALA A 147 9.85 -4.09 -6.76
N TRP A 148 8.83 -3.40 -7.30
CA TRP A 148 8.43 -2.06 -6.86
C TRP A 148 6.96 -2.02 -6.49
N GLY A 149 6.64 -1.39 -5.37
CA GLY A 149 5.27 -1.26 -4.90
C GLY A 149 5.19 -0.53 -3.57
N HIS A 150 4.37 -1.00 -2.62
CA HIS A 150 4.28 -0.39 -1.29
C HIS A 150 3.63 -1.35 -0.29
N GLY A 151 3.94 -1.17 1.00
CA GLY A 151 3.21 -1.80 2.10
C GLY A 151 2.09 -0.89 2.62
N GLY A 152 1.06 -1.44 3.23
CA GLY A 152 0.02 -0.65 3.89
C GLY A 152 -0.35 -1.30 5.20
N ASP A 153 -0.38 -0.51 6.26
CA ASP A 153 -0.71 -0.98 7.60
C ASP A 153 -1.70 0.03 8.21
N ILE A 154 -2.90 -0.45 8.50
CA ILE A 154 -3.97 0.27 9.21
C ILE A 154 -4.63 -0.71 10.18
N ASP A 155 -5.40 -0.21 11.13
CA ASP A 155 -6.05 -1.02 12.16
C ASP A 155 -6.78 -2.24 11.58
N GLY A 156 -6.27 -3.43 11.92
CA GLY A 156 -6.85 -4.71 11.53
C GLY A 156 -6.45 -5.22 10.13
N TYR A 157 -5.68 -4.47 9.34
CA TYR A 157 -5.30 -4.87 7.98
C TYR A 157 -3.85 -4.51 7.66
N SER A 158 -3.11 -5.51 7.17
CA SER A 158 -1.76 -5.33 6.63
C SER A 158 -1.71 -5.83 5.19
N SER A 159 -1.11 -5.05 4.30
CA SER A 159 -1.04 -5.32 2.87
C SER A 159 0.38 -5.16 2.33
N ARG A 160 0.78 -6.00 1.38
CA ARG A 160 2.03 -5.87 0.63
C ARG A 160 1.70 -6.04 -0.84
N SER A 161 2.06 -5.06 -1.67
CA SER A 161 1.79 -5.08 -3.10
C SER A 161 3.02 -4.63 -3.87
N ALA A 162 3.43 -5.38 -4.90
CA ALA A 162 4.54 -4.98 -5.76
C ALA A 162 4.47 -5.68 -7.13
N ILE A 163 5.21 -5.12 -8.08
CA ILE A 163 5.39 -5.65 -9.42
C ILE A 163 6.87 -5.79 -9.75
N THR A 164 7.25 -6.96 -10.28
CA THR A 164 8.59 -7.22 -10.81
C THR A 164 8.80 -6.56 -12.17
N SER A 165 10.05 -6.42 -12.59
CA SER A 165 10.40 -5.85 -13.91
C SER A 165 9.83 -6.62 -15.11
N ASP A 166 9.60 -7.93 -14.97
CA ASP A 166 8.98 -8.79 -15.99
C ASP A 166 7.44 -8.79 -15.92
N GLY A 167 6.84 -7.98 -15.04
CA GLY A 167 5.40 -7.70 -15.04
C GLY A 167 4.57 -8.55 -14.07
N ARG A 168 5.19 -9.34 -13.19
CA ARG A 168 4.48 -10.12 -12.17
C ARG A 168 4.05 -9.22 -11.02
N ALA A 169 2.76 -8.91 -10.97
CA ALA A 169 2.14 -8.18 -9.86
C ALA A 169 1.61 -9.15 -8.80
N VAL A 170 1.97 -8.91 -7.55
CA VAL A 170 1.51 -9.67 -6.39
C VAL A 170 0.97 -8.69 -5.34
N THR A 171 -0.17 -9.04 -4.76
CA THR A 171 -0.72 -8.39 -3.56
C THR A 171 -1.11 -9.44 -2.55
N ILE A 172 -0.62 -9.31 -1.32
CA ILE A 172 -1.03 -10.07 -0.15
C ILE A 172 -1.71 -9.12 0.83
N VAL A 173 -2.82 -9.54 1.42
CA VAL A 173 -3.52 -8.84 2.50
C VAL A 173 -3.78 -9.84 3.62
N VAL A 174 -3.44 -9.45 4.85
CA VAL A 174 -3.78 -10.19 6.07
C VAL A 174 -4.65 -9.33 6.97
N THR A 175 -5.60 -9.96 7.66
CA THR A 175 -6.62 -9.26 8.46
C THR A 175 -6.37 -9.32 9.96
N ALA A 176 -5.10 -9.41 10.33
CA ALA A 176 -4.62 -9.25 11.69
C ALA A 176 -3.39 -8.35 11.63
N ALA A 177 -3.20 -7.47 12.62
CA ALA A 177 -1.93 -6.77 12.70
C ALA A 177 -0.78 -7.77 12.82
N THR A 178 0.26 -7.52 12.03
CA THR A 178 1.46 -8.34 11.95
C THR A 178 2.38 -8.15 13.16
N SER A 179 2.15 -7.09 13.94
CA SER A 179 2.61 -6.91 15.32
C SER A 179 1.37 -6.86 16.21
N PRO A 180 1.31 -7.55 17.35
CA PRO A 180 2.38 -8.19 18.13
C PRO A 180 2.58 -9.68 17.82
N VAL A 181 2.07 -10.19 16.69
CA VAL A 181 2.24 -11.59 16.32
C VAL A 181 3.74 -11.88 16.14
N PRO A 182 4.33 -12.84 16.88
CA PRO A 182 5.73 -13.21 16.69
C PRO A 182 6.00 -13.59 15.23
N ASP A 183 7.00 -12.94 14.64
CA ASP A 183 7.40 -13.06 13.23
C ASP A 183 6.28 -12.79 12.21
N GLY A 184 5.17 -12.17 12.63
CA GLY A 184 3.98 -12.01 11.78
C GLY A 184 4.30 -11.28 10.48
N ILE A 185 5.09 -10.21 10.55
CA ILE A 185 5.50 -9.49 9.35
C ILE A 185 6.44 -10.33 8.48
N PHE A 186 7.37 -11.07 9.07
CA PHE A 186 8.38 -11.81 8.33
C PHE A 186 7.73 -12.94 7.55
N ARG A 187 6.74 -13.63 8.13
CA ARG A 187 5.92 -14.63 7.42
C ARG A 187 5.18 -14.03 6.22
N VAL A 188 4.66 -12.81 6.35
CA VAL A 188 4.00 -12.10 5.24
C VAL A 188 5.02 -11.73 4.16
N LEU A 189 6.21 -11.25 4.55
CA LEU A 189 7.27 -10.89 3.61
C LEU A 189 7.86 -12.11 2.90
N ASP A 190 8.04 -13.22 3.59
CA ASP A 190 8.52 -14.49 3.02
C ASP A 190 7.51 -15.02 1.99
N ALA A 191 6.22 -15.02 2.33
CA ALA A 191 5.17 -15.41 1.39
C ALA A 191 5.10 -14.46 0.19
N PHE A 192 5.32 -13.17 0.41
CA PHE A 192 5.33 -12.15 -0.63
C PHE A 192 6.51 -12.30 -1.59
N ASP A 193 7.71 -12.51 -1.06
CA ASP A 193 8.92 -12.80 -1.84
C ASP A 193 8.74 -14.10 -2.65
N ALA A 194 8.30 -15.19 -2.01
CA ALA A 194 8.05 -16.46 -2.67
C ALA A 194 7.04 -16.33 -3.82
N ALA A 195 5.96 -15.57 -3.63
CA ALA A 195 4.97 -15.31 -4.67
C ALA A 195 5.52 -14.45 -5.81
N LEU A 196 6.35 -13.45 -5.51
CA LEU A 196 7.04 -12.63 -6.53
C LEU A 196 8.10 -13.43 -7.27
N CYS A 197 8.69 -14.46 -6.66
CA CYS A 197 9.68 -15.33 -7.26
C CYS A 197 9.11 -16.55 -7.98
N ALA A 198 7.83 -16.88 -7.77
CA ALA A 198 7.21 -18.07 -8.34
C ALA A 198 7.40 -18.17 -9.86
N GLY A 199 7.85 -19.34 -10.32
CA GLY A 199 8.08 -19.63 -11.75
C GLY A 199 9.37 -19.03 -12.32
N ARG A 200 10.36 -18.73 -11.48
CA ARG A 200 11.74 -18.43 -11.86
C ARG A 200 12.69 -19.50 -11.35
#